data_AF-A0A0Q5QE75-F1
#
_entry.id   AF-A0A0Q5QE75-F1
#
_cell.length_a   1.000
_cell.length_b   1.000
_cell.length_c   1.000
_cell.angle_alpha   90.00
_cell.angle_beta   90.00
_cell.angle_gamma   90.00
#
_symmetry.space_group_name_H-M   'P 1'
#
loop_
_entity.id
_entity.type
_entity.pdbx_description
1 polymer ?
#
loop_
_entity_poly.entity_id
_entity_poly.type
_entity_poly.pdbx_seq_one_letter_code
_entity_poly.pdbx_strand_id
1 'polypeptide(L)'
;MERLLAEDVVFRSPVAFKPYSGRPVTAGILRAVFRVFEDFRYVRQIDDGDDHVLIFEAEINGRSVNGCDILHTNADGLIEEFTVMVRPLSAANALAERMATEFALEMERMNTSAQ
;
A
#
# COMPACT_ATOMS: atom_id res chain seq x y z
N MET A 1 2.84 -10.96 -6.05
CA MET A 1 1.95 -9.99 -5.39
C MET A 1 0.54 -10.03 -5.97
N GLU A 2 0.34 -9.76 -7.26
CA GLU A 2 -1.01 -9.69 -7.87
C GLU A 2 -1.89 -10.93 -7.64
N ARG A 3 -1.29 -12.13 -7.61
CA ARG A 3 -2.00 -13.39 -7.31
C ARG A 3 -2.56 -13.51 -5.88
N LEU A 4 -2.13 -12.64 -4.96
CA LEU A 4 -2.60 -12.62 -3.57
C LEU A 4 -3.80 -11.67 -3.39
N LEU A 5 -4.14 -10.89 -4.41
CA LEU A 5 -5.22 -9.91 -4.35
C LEU A 5 -6.50 -10.47 -4.97
N ALA A 6 -7.63 -10.28 -4.30
CA ALA A 6 -8.95 -10.49 -4.88
C ALA A 6 -9.14 -9.60 -6.13
N GLU A 7 -10.05 -9.98 -7.02
CA GLU A 7 -10.25 -9.24 -8.28
C GLU A 7 -10.77 -7.82 -8.00
N ASP A 8 -11.65 -7.72 -7.02
CA ASP A 8 -12.36 -6.55 -6.53
C ASP A 8 -11.72 -5.92 -5.29
N VAL A 9 -10.46 -6.27 -4.97
CA VAL A 9 -9.74 -5.75 -3.80
C VAL A 9 -9.89 -4.24 -3.63
N VAL A 10 -10.12 -3.81 -2.40
CA VAL A 10 -10.23 -2.40 -2.03
C VAL A 10 -8.98 -1.96 -1.27
N PHE A 11 -8.22 -1.04 -1.86
CA PHE A 11 -7.08 -0.39 -1.23
C PHE A 11 -7.48 0.95 -0.58
N ARG A 12 -7.14 1.12 0.69
CA ARG A 12 -7.35 2.35 1.48
C ARG A 12 -6.00 2.98 1.81
N SER A 13 -5.82 4.20 1.32
CA SER A 13 -4.56 4.94 1.40
C SER A 13 -4.45 5.71 2.73
N PRO A 14 -3.24 5.92 3.26
CA PRO A 14 -3.02 6.81 4.39
C PRO A 14 -3.07 8.29 3.99
N VAL A 15 -3.09 8.60 2.68
CA VAL A 15 -3.03 9.97 2.14
C VAL A 15 -4.29 10.37 1.38
N ALA A 16 -4.95 9.42 0.69
CA ALA A 16 -6.16 9.69 -0.08
C ALA A 16 -7.40 9.12 0.62
N PHE A 17 -8.45 9.94 0.77
CA PHE A 17 -9.70 9.53 1.42
C PHE A 17 -10.51 8.53 0.57
N LYS A 18 -10.57 8.74 -0.75
CA LYS A 18 -11.34 7.86 -1.64
C LYS A 18 -10.57 6.53 -1.82
N PRO A 19 -11.21 5.38 -1.56
CA PRO A 19 -10.60 4.08 -1.82
C PRO A 19 -10.35 3.82 -3.30
N TYR A 20 -9.38 2.95 -3.58
CA TYR A 20 -9.08 2.45 -4.91
C TYR A 20 -9.57 1.00 -5.01
N SER A 21 -10.29 0.66 -6.07
CA SER A 21 -10.84 -0.69 -6.24
C SER A 21 -10.22 -1.38 -7.45
N GLY A 22 -10.01 -2.69 -7.31
CA GLY A 22 -9.58 -3.58 -8.37
C GLY A 22 -8.10 -3.95 -8.27
N ARG A 23 -7.83 -5.21 -8.63
CA ARG A 23 -6.49 -5.82 -8.60
C ARG A 23 -5.41 -5.01 -9.34
N PRO A 24 -5.61 -4.55 -10.60
CA PRO A 24 -4.55 -3.87 -11.34
C PRO A 24 -4.12 -2.55 -10.69
N VAL A 25 -5.10 -1.76 -10.23
CA VAL A 25 -4.86 -0.46 -9.60
C VAL A 25 -4.16 -0.63 -8.25
N THR A 26 -4.67 -1.54 -7.42
CA THR A 26 -4.05 -1.85 -6.12
C THR A 26 -2.61 -2.34 -6.29
N ALA A 27 -2.36 -3.22 -7.27
CA ALA A 27 -1.02 -3.70 -7.53
C ALA A 27 -0.05 -2.59 -7.98
N GLY A 28 -0.51 -1.67 -8.84
CA GLY A 28 0.26 -0.49 -9.24
C GLY A 28 0.60 0.40 -8.05
N ILE A 29 -0.36 0.67 -7.18
CA ILE A 29 -0.15 1.47 -5.96
C ILE A 29 0.88 0.80 -5.05
N LEU A 30 0.75 -0.49 -4.75
CA LEU A 30 1.68 -1.20 -3.88
C LEU A 30 3.10 -1.20 -4.46
N ARG A 31 3.26 -1.37 -5.78
CA ARG A 31 4.56 -1.24 -6.46
C ARG A 31 5.17 0.15 -6.28
N ALA A 32 4.37 1.21 -6.43
CA ALA A 32 4.82 2.59 -6.22
C ALA A 32 5.23 2.82 -4.76
N VAL A 33 4.43 2.38 -3.80
CA VAL A 33 4.71 2.51 -2.36
C VAL A 33 6.02 1.83 -1.97
N PHE A 34 6.30 0.62 -2.48
CA PHE A 34 7.56 -0.08 -2.20
C PHE A 34 8.82 0.63 -2.74
N ARG A 35 8.68 1.53 -3.72
CA ARG A 35 9.79 2.39 -4.18
C ARG A 35 9.97 3.63 -3.32
N VAL A 36 8.91 4.07 -2.64
CA VAL A 36 8.96 5.23 -1.77
C VAL A 36 9.59 4.89 -0.42
N PHE A 37 9.30 3.73 0.14
CA PHE A 37 9.90 3.33 1.41
C PHE A 37 11.36 2.90 1.25
N GLU A 38 12.22 3.43 2.11
CA GLU A 38 13.61 3.05 2.31
C GLU A 38 13.71 2.22 3.60
N ASP A 39 14.66 1.29 3.69
CA ASP A 39 14.90 0.43 4.87
C ASP A 39 13.65 -0.23 5.50
N PHE A 40 12.69 -0.58 4.64
CA PHE A 40 11.41 -1.17 5.03
C PHE A 40 11.59 -2.53 5.69
N ARG A 41 10.98 -2.72 6.87
CA ARG A 41 10.94 -4.00 7.57
C ARG A 41 9.65 -4.15 8.38
N TYR A 42 9.08 -5.35 8.37
CA TYR A 42 8.03 -5.71 9.33
C TYR A 42 8.68 -5.99 10.70
N VAL A 43 8.09 -5.43 11.75
CA VAL A 43 8.58 -5.54 13.13
C VAL A 43 7.63 -6.30 14.04
N ARG A 44 6.36 -6.42 13.65
CA ARG A 44 5.35 -7.19 14.39
C ARG A 44 4.21 -7.59 13.47
N GLN A 45 3.64 -8.75 13.71
CA GLN A 45 2.41 -9.24 13.08
C GLN A 45 1.39 -9.55 14.17
N ILE A 46 0.12 -9.27 13.89
CA ILE A 46 -1.04 -9.61 14.72
C ILE A 46 -2.06 -10.25 13.78
N ASP A 47 -2.54 -11.43 14.15
CA ASP A 47 -3.50 -12.20 13.37
C ASP A 47 -4.77 -12.45 14.20
N ASP A 48 -5.94 -12.29 13.57
CA ASP A 48 -7.25 -12.60 14.13
C ASP A 48 -8.16 -13.18 13.04
N GLY A 49 -8.13 -14.51 12.86
CA GLY A 49 -8.86 -15.17 11.79
C GLY A 49 -8.38 -14.71 10.42
N ASP A 50 -9.29 -14.10 9.66
CA ASP A 50 -9.05 -13.56 8.31
C ASP A 50 -8.54 -12.11 8.32
N ASP A 51 -8.40 -11.50 9.51
CA ASP A 51 -7.87 -10.16 9.71
C ASP A 51 -6.40 -10.20 10.14
N HIS A 52 -5.57 -9.41 9.48
CA HIS A 52 -4.13 -9.34 9.73
C HIS A 52 -3.66 -7.89 9.88
N VAL A 53 -2.76 -7.64 10.84
CA VAL A 53 -2.07 -6.35 10.97
C VAL A 53 -0.57 -6.58 10.95
N LEU A 54 0.09 -6.07 9.90
CA LEU A 54 1.53 -6.12 9.72
C LEU A 54 2.13 -4.75 10.06
N ILE A 55 2.76 -4.63 11.22
CA ILE A 55 3.41 -3.39 11.67
C ILE A 55 4.80 -3.31 11.06
N PHE A 56 5.12 -2.17 10.46
CA PHE A 56 6.41 -1.92 9.82
C PHE A 56 7.10 -0.65 10.31
N GLU A 57 8.41 -0.63 10.08
CA GLU A 57 9.26 0.55 10.17
C GLU A 57 9.94 0.76 8.81
N ALA A 58 10.10 2.02 8.42
CA ALA A 58 10.75 2.42 7.17
C ALA A 58 11.31 3.85 7.30
N GLU A 59 11.93 4.34 6.25
CA GLU A 59 12.31 5.74 6.10
C GLU A 59 11.79 6.33 4.78
N ILE A 60 11.58 7.65 4.74
CA ILE A 60 11.32 8.41 3.52
C ILE A 60 12.12 9.70 3.59
N ASN A 61 13.07 9.91 2.66
CA ASN A 61 13.92 11.11 2.65
C ASN A 61 14.61 11.35 4.01
N GLY A 62 15.12 10.29 4.65
CA GLY A 62 15.74 10.34 5.98
C GLY A 62 14.78 10.61 7.14
N ARG A 63 13.46 10.55 6.93
CA ARG A 63 12.45 10.64 8.00
C ARG A 63 11.97 9.24 8.35
N SER A 64 12.07 8.87 9.63
CA SER A 64 11.53 7.61 10.12
C SER A 64 10.00 7.56 10.00
N VAL A 65 9.52 6.41 9.54
CA VAL A 65 8.10 6.07 9.38
C VAL A 65 7.81 4.83 10.21
N ASN A 66 6.71 4.87 10.94
CA ASN A 66 6.09 3.67 11.49
C ASN A 66 4.69 3.56 10.92
N GLY A 67 4.32 2.37 10.47
CA GLY A 67 3.02 2.15 9.88
C GLY A 67 2.53 0.74 10.08
N CYS A 68 1.35 0.48 9.55
CA CYS A 68 0.85 -0.86 9.44
C CYS A 68 0.06 -1.07 8.14
N ASP A 69 0.14 -2.30 7.65
CA ASP A 69 -0.77 -2.83 6.66
C ASP A 69 -1.85 -3.62 7.42
N ILE A 70 -3.11 -3.24 7.23
CA ILE A 70 -4.29 -3.93 7.78
C ILE A 70 -4.96 -4.63 6.61
N LEU A 71 -5.02 -5.96 6.69
CA LEU A 71 -5.48 -6.82 5.61
C LEU A 71 -6.70 -7.60 6.08
N HIS A 72 -7.68 -7.74 5.19
CA HIS A 72 -8.75 -8.72 5.33
C HIS A 72 -8.70 -9.68 4.14
N THR A 73 -8.70 -10.99 4.42
CA THR A 73 -8.74 -12.03 3.38
C THR A 73 -10.12 -12.64 3.24
N ASN A 74 -10.50 -12.97 2.02
CA ASN A 74 -11.76 -13.65 1.73
C ASN A 74 -11.64 -15.17 1.96
N ALA A 75 -12.75 -15.91 1.74
CA ALA A 75 -12.81 -17.37 1.92
C ALA A 75 -11.83 -18.17 1.03
N ASP A 76 -11.33 -17.58 -0.06
CA ASP A 76 -10.32 -18.18 -0.94
C ASP A 76 -8.88 -17.87 -0.47
N GLY A 77 -8.72 -17.15 0.65
CA GLY A 77 -7.44 -16.70 1.18
C GLY A 77 -6.80 -15.55 0.38
N LEU A 78 -7.60 -14.82 -0.42
CA LEU A 78 -7.15 -13.66 -1.18
C LEU A 78 -7.44 -12.37 -0.43
N ILE A 79 -6.55 -11.39 -0.52
CA ILE A 79 -6.74 -10.07 0.11
C ILE A 79 -7.87 -9.34 -0.60
N GLU A 80 -8.99 -9.10 0.09
CA GLU A 80 -10.11 -8.31 -0.41
C GLU A 80 -10.12 -6.87 0.13
N GLU A 81 -9.53 -6.62 1.30
CA GLU A 81 -9.26 -5.27 1.79
C GLU A 81 -7.78 -5.10 2.16
N PHE A 82 -7.19 -3.97 1.72
CA PHE A 82 -5.82 -3.59 2.04
C PHE A 82 -5.80 -2.13 2.50
N THR A 83 -5.59 -1.89 3.78
CA THR A 83 -5.48 -0.54 4.35
C THR A 83 -4.07 -0.25 4.82
N VAL A 84 -3.52 0.90 4.48
CA VAL A 84 -2.22 1.35 4.99
C VAL A 84 -2.43 2.55 5.91
N MET A 85 -1.81 2.53 7.09
CA MET A 85 -1.74 3.67 8.01
C MET A 85 -0.28 3.99 8.30
N VAL A 86 0.08 5.28 8.37
CA VAL A 86 1.44 5.70 8.70
C VAL A 86 1.45 6.85 9.70
N ARG A 87 2.53 6.92 10.48
CA ARG A 87 2.86 7.99 11.40
C ARG A 87 4.37 8.27 11.37
N PRO A 88 4.83 9.43 11.86
CA PRO A 88 4.04 10.63 12.23
C PRO A 88 3.49 11.39 11.01
N LEU A 89 2.71 12.45 11.24
CA LEU A 89 2.14 13.28 10.15
C LEU A 89 3.21 13.80 9.17
N SER A 90 4.41 14.13 9.65
CA SER A 90 5.52 14.55 8.77
C SER A 90 5.98 13.45 7.81
N ALA A 91 5.91 12.18 8.22
CA ALA A 91 6.16 11.04 7.34
C ALA A 91 4.99 10.81 6.38
N ALA A 92 3.74 10.96 6.84
CA ALA A 92 2.56 10.87 5.98
C ALA A 92 2.58 11.92 4.86
N ASN A 93 2.99 13.15 5.16
CA ASN A 93 3.16 14.21 4.16
C ASN A 93 4.28 13.87 3.17
N ALA A 94 5.44 13.38 3.66
CA ALA A 94 6.53 12.95 2.80
C ALA A 94 6.13 11.80 1.87
N LEU A 95 5.33 10.86 2.37
CA LEU A 95 4.74 9.78 1.58
C LEU A 95 3.80 10.35 0.51
N ALA A 96 2.91 11.28 0.86
CA ALA A 96 1.99 11.91 -0.08
C ALA A 96 2.74 12.61 -1.23
N GLU A 97 3.80 13.36 -0.91
CA GLU A 97 4.64 14.06 -1.88
C GLU A 97 5.31 13.09 -2.87
N ARG A 98 5.98 12.05 -2.36
CA ARG A 98 6.66 11.03 -3.20
C ARG A 98 5.65 10.21 -4.02
N MET A 99 4.52 9.84 -3.42
CA MET A 99 3.48 9.07 -4.10
C MET A 99 2.84 9.84 -5.24
N ALA A 100 2.69 11.17 -5.15
CA ALA A 100 2.17 11.95 -6.26
C ALA A 100 3.04 11.81 -7.52
N THR A 101 4.36 11.77 -7.36
CA THR A 101 5.30 11.53 -8.46
C THR A 101 5.25 10.09 -8.96
N GLU A 102 5.33 9.10 -8.07
CA GLU A 102 5.31 7.68 -8.48
C GLU A 102 3.97 7.28 -9.11
N PHE A 103 2.85 7.81 -8.63
CA PHE A 103 1.53 7.52 -9.19
C PHE A 103 1.40 8.06 -10.61
N ALA A 104 1.93 9.24 -10.91
CA ALA A 104 1.96 9.76 -12.29
C ALA A 104 2.76 8.83 -13.21
N LEU A 105 3.93 8.39 -12.78
CA LEU A 105 4.79 7.46 -13.53
C LEU A 105 4.13 6.08 -13.74
N GLU A 106 3.46 5.54 -12.73
CA GLU A 106 2.76 4.25 -12.85
C GLU A 106 1.55 4.34 -13.78
N MET A 107 0.81 5.45 -13.74
CA MET A 107 -0.30 5.70 -14.66
C MET A 107 0.17 5.80 -16.12
N GLU A 108 1.31 6.45 -16.39
CA GLU A 108 1.92 6.46 -17.73
C GLU A 108 2.28 5.04 -18.18
N ARG A 109 2.91 4.24 -17.32
CA ARG A 109 3.27 2.83 -17.63
C ARG A 109 2.05 1.97 -17.92
N MET A 110 0.98 2.14 -17.15
CA MET A 110 -0.28 1.43 -17.37
C MET A 110 -0.91 1.78 -18.71
N ASN A 111 -0.86 3.05 -19.12
CA ASN A 111 -1.35 3.49 -20.43
C ASN A 111 -0.50 2.95 -21.59
N THR A 112 0.83 2.89 -21.44
CA THR A 112 1.72 2.34 -22.49
C THR A 112 1.61 0.82 -22.61
N SER A 113 1.31 0.11 -21.53
CA SER A 113 1.17 -1.36 -21.54
C SER A 113 -0.18 -1.84 -22.12
N ALA A 114 -1.12 -0.92 -22.32
CA ALA A 114 -2.43 -1.17 -22.92
C ALA A 114 -2.48 -0.84 -24.43
N GLN A 115 -1.36 -0.37 -25.01
CA GLN A 115 -1.15 -0.16 -26.46
C GLN A 115 -0.29 -1.27 -27.04
#